data_AF-A0A1Y5Q2W7-F1
#
_entry.id   AF-A0A1Y5Q2W7-F1
#
_cell.length_a   1.000
_cell.length_b   1.000
_cell.length_c   1.000
_cell.angle_alpha   90.00
_cell.angle_beta   90.00
_cell.angle_gamma   90.00
#
_symmetry.space_group_name_H-M   'P 1'
#
loop_
_entity.id
_entity.type
_entity.pdbx_description
1 polymer ?
#
loop_
_entity_poly.entity_id
_entity_poly.type
_entity_poly.pdbx_seq_one_letter_code
_entity_poly.pdbx_strand_id
1 'polypeptide(L)'
;MKKMQQGFTLIELMIVVAIIAILAAIALPQYRNYTQRSSNGACEAEAKAFMNTAVADIADGRDSTTYVPTACASASKTKLTTSDYNNPTNVDFTPQTKGNTQLLAKTSCDPGSGSCSLEKK
;
A
#
# COMPACT_ATOMS: atom_id res chain seq x y z
N MET A 1 -24.59 21.80 52.56
CA MET A 1 -23.18 21.95 52.13
C MET A 1 -23.16 22.28 50.65
N LYS A 2 -22.78 23.49 50.24
CA LYS A 2 -22.67 23.87 48.83
C LYS A 2 -21.40 23.21 48.27
N LYS A 3 -21.53 22.28 47.32
CA LYS A 3 -20.37 21.80 46.55
C LYS A 3 -19.78 22.99 45.79
N MET A 4 -18.53 23.35 46.06
CA MET A 4 -17.79 24.30 45.23
C MET A 4 -17.63 23.66 43.85
N GLN A 5 -18.20 24.31 42.85
CA GLN A 5 -18.11 23.89 41.46
C GLN A 5 -16.70 24.21 40.97
N GLN A 6 -15.82 23.21 40.93
CA GLN A 6 -14.50 23.32 40.34
C GLN A 6 -14.67 23.39 38.82
N GLY A 7 -14.71 24.61 38.28
CA GLY A 7 -14.75 24.83 36.83
C GLY A 7 -13.37 24.59 36.20
N PHE A 8 -13.37 24.08 34.96
CA PHE A 8 -12.18 23.96 34.13
C PHE A 8 -11.66 25.35 33.75
N THR A 9 -10.38 25.62 33.93
CA THR A 9 -9.80 26.93 33.63
C THR A 9 -9.45 27.06 32.15
N LEU A 10 -9.54 28.29 31.61
CA LEU A 10 -9.12 28.56 30.22
C LEU A 10 -7.61 28.28 30.01
N ILE A 11 -6.80 28.46 31.06
CA ILE A 11 -5.36 28.21 30.99
C ILE A 11 -5.06 26.70 30.87
N GLU A 12 -5.81 25.85 31.57
CA GLU A 12 -5.70 24.38 31.41
C GLU A 12 -6.06 23.97 29.97
N LEU A 13 -7.14 24.54 29.42
CA LEU A 13 -7.54 24.27 28.04
C LEU A 13 -6.44 24.68 27.04
N MET A 14 -5.84 25.85 27.22
CA MET A 14 -4.79 26.36 26.34
C MET A 14 -3.54 25.48 26.34
N ILE A 15 -3.12 25.00 27.51
CA ILE A 15 -1.94 24.11 27.62
C ILE A 15 -2.23 22.77 26.92
N VAL A 16 -3.43 22.21 27.10
CA VAL A 16 -3.82 20.95 26.44
C VAL A 16 -3.77 21.08 24.92
N VAL A 17 -4.31 22.18 24.36
CA VAL A 17 -4.27 22.43 22.92
C VAL A 17 -2.83 22.57 22.41
N ALA A 18 -1.97 23.26 23.14
CA ALA A 18 -0.56 23.39 22.77
C ALA A 18 0.17 22.04 22.71
N ILE A 19 -0.08 21.15 23.68
CA ILE A 19 0.51 19.80 23.70
C ILE A 19 -0.01 18.96 22.52
N ILE A 20 -1.32 18.98 22.26
CA ILE A 20 -1.93 18.25 21.13
C ILE A 20 -1.36 18.74 19.80
N ALA A 21 -1.14 20.06 19.64
CA ALA A 21 -0.56 20.62 18.42
C ALA A 21 0.85 20.08 18.14
N ILE A 22 1.71 19.99 19.16
CA ILE A 22 3.06 19.44 19.04
C ILE A 22 3.01 17.94 18.69
N LEU A 23 2.17 17.17 19.38
CA LEU A 23 2.02 15.74 19.10
C LEU A 23 1.48 15.47 17.69
N ALA A 24 0.46 16.23 17.26
CA ALA A 24 -0.14 16.09 15.94
C ALA A 24 0.84 16.40 14.81
N ALA A 25 1.72 17.39 15.00
CA ALA A 25 2.74 17.76 14.01
C ALA A 25 3.70 16.59 13.70
N ILE A 26 3.98 15.71 14.67
CA ILE A 26 4.85 14.54 14.50
C ILE A 26 4.04 13.29 14.11
N ALA A 27 2.91 13.06 14.79
CA ALA A 27 2.11 11.85 14.62
C ALA A 27 1.45 11.74 13.25
N LEU A 28 0.94 12.85 12.70
CA LEU A 28 0.26 12.85 11.40
C LEU A 28 1.17 12.43 10.23
N PRO A 29 2.36 13.04 10.01
CA PRO A 29 3.24 12.60 8.93
C PRO A 29 3.71 11.15 9.13
N GLN A 30 3.99 10.73 10.38
CA GLN A 30 4.36 9.35 10.68
C GLN A 30 3.25 8.36 10.35
N TYR A 31 2.00 8.65 10.73
CA TYR A 31 0.84 7.81 10.44
C TYR A 31 0.58 7.71 8.93
N ARG A 32 0.68 8.82 8.19
CA ARG A 32 0.58 8.82 6.73
C ARG A 32 1.69 8.00 6.07
N ASN A 33 2.90 8.00 6.63
CA ASN A 33 3.98 7.16 6.13
C ASN A 33 3.74 5.67 6.41
N TYR A 34 3.26 5.33 7.60
CA TYR A 34 2.94 3.97 8.00
C TYR A 34 1.81 3.36 7.15
N THR A 35 0.71 4.10 7.00
CA THR A 35 -0.45 3.67 6.19
C THR A 35 -0.07 3.45 4.73
N GLN A 36 0.79 4.30 4.14
CA GLN A 36 1.25 4.08 2.78
C GLN A 36 2.15 2.83 2.68
N ARG A 37 3.10 2.63 3.60
CA ARG A 37 3.95 1.42 3.60
C ARG A 37 3.14 0.14 3.75
N SER A 38 2.11 0.17 4.60
CA SER A 38 1.16 -0.95 4.74
C SER A 38 0.41 -1.22 3.43
N SER A 39 -0.07 -0.18 2.74
CA SER A 39 -0.72 -0.31 1.42
C SER A 39 0.22 -0.93 0.38
N ASN A 40 1.48 -0.50 0.34
CA ASN A 40 2.48 -1.07 -0.56
C ASN A 40 2.71 -2.56 -0.28
N GLY A 41 2.87 -2.95 0.98
CA GLY A 41 3.07 -4.36 1.36
C GLY A 41 1.85 -5.24 1.07
N ALA A 42 0.63 -4.72 1.24
CA ALA A 42 -0.58 -5.43 0.89
C ALA A 42 -0.69 -5.67 -0.63
N CYS A 43 -0.39 -4.65 -1.43
CA CYS A 43 -0.33 -4.79 -2.88
C CYS A 43 0.79 -5.73 -3.33
N GLU A 44 1.96 -5.71 -2.67
CA GLU A 44 3.06 -6.62 -2.97
C GLU A 44 2.68 -8.09 -2.74
N ALA A 45 2.01 -8.38 -1.63
CA ALA A 45 1.53 -9.72 -1.33
C ALA A 45 0.49 -10.19 -2.35
N GLU A 46 -0.43 -9.32 -2.75
CA GLU A 46 -1.43 -9.60 -3.78
C GLU A 46 -0.79 -9.83 -5.16
N ALA A 47 0.14 -8.97 -5.56
CA ALA A 47 0.89 -9.10 -6.81
C ALA A 47 1.62 -10.44 -6.87
N LYS A 48 2.35 -10.81 -5.81
CA LYS A 48 3.04 -12.11 -5.70
C LYS A 48 2.08 -13.28 -5.83
N ALA A 49 0.91 -13.21 -5.18
CA ALA A 49 -0.10 -14.26 -5.27
C ALA A 49 -0.60 -14.43 -6.71
N PHE A 50 -0.94 -13.33 -7.39
CA PHE A 50 -1.34 -13.36 -8.80
C PHE A 50 -0.24 -13.93 -9.70
N MET A 51 1.00 -13.45 -9.56
CA MET A 51 2.12 -13.91 -10.38
C MET A 51 2.39 -15.40 -10.22
N ASN A 52 2.34 -15.93 -8.99
CA ASN A 52 2.52 -17.35 -8.75
C ASN A 52 1.46 -18.19 -9.46
N THR A 53 0.19 -17.76 -9.42
CA THR A 53 -0.89 -18.45 -10.14
C THR A 53 -0.76 -18.31 -11.66
N ALA A 54 -0.36 -17.13 -12.14
CA ALA A 54 -0.21 -16.86 -13.56
C ALA A 54 0.95 -17.68 -14.18
N VAL A 55 2.08 -17.79 -13.49
CA VAL A 55 3.21 -18.63 -13.94
C VAL A 55 2.80 -20.10 -13.99
N ALA A 56 2.02 -20.57 -13.02
CA ALA A 56 1.48 -21.94 -13.04
C ALA A 56 0.53 -22.17 -14.23
N ASP A 57 -0.41 -21.25 -14.49
CA ASP A 57 -1.32 -21.34 -15.65
C ASP A 57 -0.54 -21.37 -16.98
N ILE A 58 0.50 -20.55 -17.09
CA ILE A 58 1.32 -20.46 -18.31
C ILE A 58 2.20 -21.70 -18.49
N ALA A 59 2.71 -22.29 -17.40
CA ALA A 59 3.41 -23.56 -17.46
C ALA A 59 2.50 -24.70 -18.00
N ASP A 60 1.20 -24.61 -17.73
CA ASP A 60 0.17 -25.50 -18.29
C ASP A 60 -0.25 -25.13 -19.73
N GLY A 61 0.37 -24.11 -20.34
CA GLY A 61 0.06 -23.63 -21.69
C GLY A 61 -1.24 -22.83 -21.78
N ARG A 62 -1.74 -22.31 -20.65
CA ARG A 62 -2.94 -21.47 -20.57
C ARG A 62 -2.56 -20.03 -20.24
N ASP A 63 -3.38 -19.09 -20.68
CA ASP A 63 -3.25 -17.72 -20.17
C ASP A 63 -3.68 -17.65 -18.71
N SER A 64 -3.16 -16.68 -17.96
CA SER A 64 -3.60 -16.44 -16.59
C SER A 64 -5.08 -16.05 -16.55
N THR A 65 -5.70 -16.33 -15.40
CA THR A 65 -6.95 -15.66 -15.04
C THR A 65 -6.78 -14.14 -15.05
N THR A 66 -7.89 -13.41 -15.25
CA THR A 66 -7.85 -11.94 -15.21
C THR A 66 -7.66 -11.48 -13.76
N TYR A 67 -6.60 -10.73 -13.54
CA TYR A 67 -6.31 -10.04 -12.29
C TYR A 67 -7.41 -9.02 -11.99
N VAL A 68 -7.97 -9.12 -10.78
CA VAL A 68 -8.93 -8.16 -10.24
C VAL A 68 -8.30 -7.51 -9.01
N PRO A 69 -7.99 -6.20 -9.04
CA PRO A 69 -7.30 -5.54 -7.94
C PRO A 69 -8.19 -5.43 -6.70
N THR A 70 -7.63 -5.77 -5.53
CA THR A 70 -8.30 -5.57 -4.23
C THR A 70 -7.47 -4.67 -3.31
N ALA A 71 -6.21 -5.04 -3.05
CA ALA A 71 -5.24 -4.28 -2.27
C ALA A 71 -4.44 -3.30 -3.14
N CYS A 72 -4.19 -3.66 -4.40
CA CYS A 72 -3.65 -2.72 -5.38
C CYS A 72 -4.75 -1.80 -5.94
N ALA A 73 -4.33 -0.70 -6.57
CA ALA A 73 -5.20 0.16 -7.37
C ALA A 73 -5.29 -0.31 -8.81
N SER A 74 -4.19 -0.79 -9.37
CA SER A 74 -4.12 -1.26 -10.76
C SER A 74 -2.88 -2.11 -10.99
N ALA A 75 -2.87 -2.81 -12.13
CA ALA A 75 -1.69 -3.45 -12.68
C ALA A 75 -1.48 -3.00 -14.13
N SER A 76 -0.23 -2.91 -14.58
CA SER A 76 0.12 -2.58 -15.97
C SER A 76 -0.38 -3.62 -16.97
N LYS A 77 -0.58 -4.86 -16.52
CA LYS A 77 -1.25 -5.94 -17.25
C LYS A 77 -2.17 -6.68 -16.29
N THR A 78 -3.40 -6.93 -16.72
CA THR A 78 -4.40 -7.67 -15.94
C THR A 78 -4.54 -9.13 -16.37
N LYS A 79 -3.84 -9.54 -17.42
CA LYS A 79 -3.81 -10.92 -17.89
C LYS A 79 -2.43 -11.18 -18.46
N LEU A 80 -1.83 -12.31 -18.09
CA LEU A 80 -0.55 -12.76 -18.61
C LEU A 80 -0.78 -13.88 -19.61
N THR A 81 -0.02 -13.83 -20.70
CA THR A 81 -0.07 -14.81 -21.79
C THR A 81 1.26 -15.55 -21.87
N THR A 82 1.29 -16.64 -22.64
CA THR A 82 2.55 -17.36 -22.92
C THR A 82 3.60 -16.46 -23.59
N SER A 83 3.18 -15.43 -24.34
CA SER A 83 4.11 -14.45 -24.91
C SER A 83 4.78 -13.59 -23.84
N ASP A 84 4.05 -13.25 -22.77
CA ASP A 84 4.58 -12.47 -21.65
C ASP A 84 5.60 -13.27 -20.84
N TYR A 85 5.47 -14.59 -20.78
CA TYR A 85 6.47 -15.46 -20.17
C TYR A 85 7.73 -15.62 -21.02
N ASN A 86 7.56 -15.84 -22.33
CA ASN A 86 8.68 -16.05 -23.25
C ASN A 86 9.48 -14.77 -23.55
N ASN A 87 8.83 -13.60 -23.49
CA ASN A 87 9.45 -12.29 -23.68
C ASN A 87 9.09 -11.40 -22.47
N PRO A 88 9.70 -11.64 -21.31
CA PRO A 88 9.30 -11.01 -20.07
C PRO A 88 9.41 -9.49 -20.14
N THR A 89 8.26 -8.85 -19.94
CA THR A 89 8.15 -7.42 -19.66
C THR A 89 7.59 -7.28 -18.27
N ASN A 90 8.22 -6.44 -17.44
CA ASN A 90 7.79 -6.27 -16.07
C ASN A 90 6.33 -5.82 -15.99
N VAL A 91 5.58 -6.46 -15.10
CA VAL A 91 4.22 -6.08 -14.74
C VAL A 91 4.28 -5.29 -13.45
N ASP A 92 3.92 -4.00 -13.53
CA ASP A 92 3.89 -3.15 -12.34
C ASP A 92 2.50 -3.14 -11.72
N PHE A 93 2.46 -3.41 -10.42
CA PHE A 93 1.28 -3.30 -9.57
C PHE A 93 1.39 -2.01 -8.78
N THR A 94 0.41 -1.13 -8.95
CA THR A 94 0.37 0.17 -8.27
C THR A 94 -0.48 0.05 -7.02
N PRO A 95 0.04 0.31 -5.82
CA PRO A 95 -0.74 0.25 -4.59
C PRO A 95 -1.73 1.41 -4.49
N GLN A 96 -2.76 1.22 -3.67
CA GLN A 96 -3.68 2.30 -3.29
C GLN A 96 -2.91 3.42 -2.56
N THR A 97 -3.23 4.68 -2.86
CA THR A 97 -2.69 5.82 -2.10
C THR A 97 -3.51 5.98 -0.83
N LYS A 98 -2.96 5.57 0.32
CA LYS A 98 -3.63 5.65 1.64
C LYS A 98 -2.97 6.63 2.62
N GLY A 99 -1.85 7.24 2.23
CA GLY A 99 -1.09 8.10 3.13
C GLY A 99 -0.22 9.12 2.41
N ASN A 100 1.10 8.99 2.54
CA ASN A 100 2.07 9.86 1.86
C ASN A 100 2.39 9.36 0.45
N THR A 101 2.02 10.13 -0.59
CA THR A 101 2.27 9.80 -2.00
C THR A 101 3.76 9.68 -2.35
N GLN A 102 4.65 10.32 -1.60
CA GLN A 102 6.10 10.20 -1.81
C GLN A 102 6.65 8.82 -1.47
N LEU A 103 5.95 8.06 -0.61
CA LEU A 103 6.31 6.70 -0.25
C LEU A 103 5.55 5.65 -1.07
N LEU A 104 4.82 6.04 -2.12
CA LEU A 104 4.19 5.10 -3.02
C LEU A 104 5.30 4.32 -3.75
N ALA A 105 5.29 3.00 -3.57
CA ALA A 105 6.23 2.08 -4.19
C ALA A 105 5.45 1.03 -4.96
N LYS A 106 5.70 0.91 -6.26
CA LYS A 106 5.07 -0.11 -7.10
C LYS A 106 5.71 -1.46 -6.80
N THR A 107 4.97 -2.53 -6.98
CA THR A 107 5.54 -3.87 -7.04
C THR A 107 5.75 -4.23 -8.49
N SER A 108 7.00 -4.37 -8.92
CA SER A 108 7.33 -4.79 -10.28
C SER A 108 7.63 -6.28 -10.27
N CYS A 109 6.94 -7.02 -11.13
CA CYS A 109 7.06 -8.46 -11.23
C CYS A 109 7.50 -8.89 -12.63
N ASP A 110 8.47 -9.80 -12.68
CA ASP A 110 8.94 -10.43 -13.90
C ASP A 110 8.12 -11.72 -14.15
N PRO A 111 7.36 -11.81 -15.26
CA PRO A 111 6.53 -12.97 -15.55
C PRO A 111 7.31 -14.22 -15.97
N GLY A 112 8.56 -14.10 -16.44
CA GLY A 112 9.38 -15.25 -16.85
C GLY A 112 9.99 -16.00 -15.66
N SER A 113 10.26 -15.29 -14.56
CA SER A 113 10.82 -15.83 -13.32
C SER A 113 9.82 -15.93 -12.17
N GLY A 114 8.67 -15.26 -12.28
CA GLY A 114 7.70 -15.11 -11.19
C GLY A 114 8.21 -14.23 -10.03
N SER A 115 9.38 -13.61 -10.18
CA SER A 115 9.97 -12.78 -9.13
C SER A 115 9.28 -11.42 -9.07
N CYS A 116 9.02 -10.94 -7.85
CA CYS A 116 8.43 -9.62 -7.61
C CYS A 116 9.28 -8.84 -6.62
N SER A 117 9.54 -7.58 -6.92
CA SER A 117 10.25 -6.66 -6.04
C SER A 117 9.52 -5.33 -5.89
N LEU A 118 9.68 -4.68 -4.74
CA LEU A 118 9.20 -3.31 -4.55
C LEU A 118 10.17 -2.34 -5.22
N GLU A 119 9.68 -1.59 -6.19
CA GLU A 119 10.39 -0.44 -6.74
C GLU A 119 10.25 0.71 -5.76
N LYS A 120 11.30 0.89 -4.94
CA LYS A 120 11.44 2.07 -4.09
C LYS A 120 11.80 3.24 -5.00
N LYS A 121 11.00 4.30 -4.92
CA LYS A 121 11.29 5.58 -5.56
C LYS A 121 12.52 6.25 -4.94
#